data_AF-A0AAD1TCD3-F1
#
_entry.id   AF-A0AAD1TCD3-F1
#
_cell.length_a   1.000
_cell.length_b   1.000
_cell.length_c   1.000
_cell.angle_alpha   90.00
_cell.angle_beta   90.00
_cell.angle_gamma   90.00
#
_symmetry.space_group_name_H-M   'P 1'
#
loop_
_entity.id
_entity.type
_entity.pdbx_description
1 polymer ?
#
loop_
_entity_poly.entity_id
_entity_poly.type
_entity_poly.pdbx_seq_one_letter_code
_entity_poly.pdbx_strand_id
1 'polypeptide(L)'
;MAQDVARLSKNLLRMKFMQRSLDAETKKQLEEDEKRIISDEHWYLDLPELKEKESFIIEERSFLPCEDFLFGRMSFKGFNPEIEKLMVQMNSKTKDEEVVDEGKMEVDVTDEEMALRYESLVSSIQKKFAKKRDQKVLEDDQNRNIKTTKIKKAFLKPQD
;
A
#
# COMPACT_ATOMS: atom_id res chain seq x y z
N MET A 1 -39.54 -17.87 -11.48
CA MET A 1 -39.45 -19.18 -10.80
C MET A 1 -38.08 -19.76 -11.13
N ALA A 2 -37.04 -19.34 -10.40
CA ALA A 2 -35.66 -19.71 -10.72
C ALA A 2 -35.38 -21.12 -10.20
N GLN A 3 -35.48 -22.07 -11.13
CA GLN A 3 -34.74 -23.33 -11.24
C GLN A 3 -34.25 -23.97 -9.93
N ASP A 4 -34.85 -25.12 -9.60
CA ASP A 4 -34.21 -26.17 -8.81
C ASP A 4 -32.94 -26.65 -9.54
N VAL A 5 -31.86 -25.88 -9.43
CA VAL A 5 -30.53 -26.30 -9.86
C VAL A 5 -30.09 -27.36 -8.85
N ALA A 6 -29.91 -28.59 -9.33
CA ALA A 6 -29.48 -29.73 -8.53
C ALA A 6 -28.22 -29.36 -7.72
N ARG A 7 -28.39 -29.10 -6.42
CA ARG A 7 -27.29 -28.80 -5.51
C ARG A 7 -26.41 -30.04 -5.35
N LEU A 8 -25.11 -29.85 -5.50
CA LEU A 8 -24.11 -30.90 -5.30
C LEU A 8 -24.12 -31.39 -3.84
N SER A 9 -23.79 -32.66 -3.62
CA SER A 9 -23.76 -33.24 -2.28
C SER A 9 -22.63 -32.65 -1.43
N LYS A 10 -22.85 -32.52 -0.11
CA LYS A 10 -21.84 -31.99 0.83
C LYS A 10 -20.53 -32.77 0.79
N ASN A 11 -20.60 -34.10 0.63
CA ASN A 11 -19.41 -34.96 0.55
C ASN A 11 -18.57 -34.71 -0.70
N LEU A 12 -19.21 -34.45 -1.85
CA LEU A 12 -18.52 -34.08 -3.09
C LEU A 12 -17.86 -32.70 -2.97
N LEU A 13 -18.59 -31.75 -2.37
CA LEU A 13 -18.12 -30.38 -2.14
C LEU A 13 -16.90 -30.31 -1.19
N ARG A 14 -16.78 -31.29 -0.29
CA ARG A 14 -15.66 -31.44 0.64
C ARG A 14 -14.37 -31.90 -0.06
N MET A 15 -14.42 -32.42 -1.28
CA MET A 15 -13.24 -32.92 -1.98
C MET A 15 -12.27 -31.78 -2.34
N LYS A 16 -10.96 -32.02 -2.20
CA LYS A 16 -9.90 -31.00 -2.39
C LYS A 16 -9.98 -30.25 -3.73
N PHE A 17 -10.42 -30.91 -4.79
CA PHE A 17 -10.54 -30.27 -6.12
C PHE A 17 -11.75 -29.34 -6.24
N MET A 18 -12.81 -29.56 -5.44
CA MET A 18 -13.97 -28.67 -5.40
C MET A 18 -13.74 -27.44 -4.51
N GLN A 19 -12.84 -27.53 -3.53
CA GLN A 19 -12.59 -26.46 -2.55
C GLN A 19 -12.03 -25.15 -3.16
N ARG A 20 -11.39 -25.19 -4.33
CA ARG A 20 -10.84 -23.98 -4.98
C ARG A 20 -11.89 -23.15 -5.72
N SER A 21 -12.90 -23.82 -6.29
CA SER A 21 -13.99 -23.20 -7.06
C SER A 21 -15.24 -22.95 -6.22
N LEU A 22 -15.16 -23.20 -4.92
CA LEU A 22 -16.30 -23.14 -4.02
C LEU A 22 -16.54 -21.72 -3.53
N ASP A 23 -17.80 -21.29 -3.52
CA ASP A 23 -18.19 -20.01 -2.95
C ASP A 23 -17.76 -19.92 -1.48
N ALA A 24 -17.23 -18.75 -1.08
CA ALA A 24 -16.73 -18.54 0.27
C ALA A 24 -17.80 -18.81 1.36
N GLU A 25 -19.08 -18.58 1.06
CA GLU A 25 -20.19 -18.84 1.96
C GLU A 25 -20.42 -20.33 2.20
N THR A 26 -20.35 -21.16 1.15
CA THR A 26 -20.54 -22.61 1.27
C THR A 26 -19.32 -23.28 1.91
N LYS A 27 -18.12 -22.73 1.71
CA LYS A 27 -16.91 -23.15 2.43
C LYS A 27 -17.02 -22.90 3.93
N LYS A 28 -17.50 -21.72 4.34
CA LYS A 28 -17.72 -21.39 5.76
C LYS A 28 -18.71 -22.35 6.42
N GLN A 29 -19.81 -22.67 5.75
CA GLN A 29 -20.79 -23.63 6.26
C GLN A 29 -20.20 -25.03 6.50
N LEU A 30 -19.35 -25.52 5.58
CA LEU A 30 -18.68 -26.81 5.77
C LEU A 30 -17.66 -26.78 6.92
N GLU A 31 -16.90 -25.70 7.06
CA GLU A 31 -15.96 -25.52 8.18
C GLU A 31 -16.69 -25.41 9.53
N GLU A 32 -17.85 -24.75 9.56
CA GLU A 32 -18.71 -24.68 10.75
C GLU A 32 -19.28 -26.05 11.10
N ASP A 33 -19.76 -26.81 10.12
CA ASP A 33 -20.23 -28.19 10.32
C ASP A 33 -19.08 -29.07 10.88
N GLU A 34 -17.85 -28.92 10.38
CA GLU A 34 -16.67 -29.62 10.92
C GLU A 34 -16.33 -29.19 12.36
N LYS A 35 -16.35 -27.89 12.64
CA LYS A 35 -16.13 -27.37 14.00
C LYS A 35 -17.21 -27.83 14.97
N ARG A 36 -18.46 -27.94 14.53
CA ARG A 36 -19.55 -28.48 15.34
C ARG A 36 -19.32 -29.94 15.69
N ILE A 37 -18.96 -30.77 14.71
CA ILE A 37 -18.63 -32.19 14.95
C ILE A 37 -17.49 -32.32 15.97
N ILE A 38 -16.41 -31.54 15.79
CA ILE A 38 -15.27 -31.55 16.72
C ILE A 38 -15.68 -31.04 18.11
N SER A 39 -16.51 -29.99 18.18
CA SER A 39 -17.02 -29.44 19.43
C SER A 39 -17.95 -30.40 20.17
N ASP A 40 -18.78 -31.15 19.44
CA ASP A 40 -19.72 -32.12 19.99
C ASP A 40 -18.96 -33.33 20.59
N GLU A 41 -17.80 -33.67 20.02
CA GLU A 41 -16.88 -34.69 20.55
C GLU A 41 -15.96 -34.16 21.67
N HIS A 42 -15.76 -32.85 21.74
CA HIS A 42 -14.91 -32.20 22.73
C HIS A 42 -15.62 -32.08 24.07
N TRP A 43 -15.56 -33.15 24.86
CA TRP A 43 -15.99 -33.13 26.24
C TRP A 43 -14.98 -32.34 27.10
N TYR A 44 -15.49 -31.48 27.97
CA TYR A 44 -14.71 -30.75 28.97
C TYR A 44 -15.05 -31.22 30.37
N LEU A 45 -14.06 -31.27 31.26
CA LEU A 45 -14.26 -31.54 32.68
C LEU A 45 -14.14 -30.22 33.44
N ASP A 46 -15.28 -29.67 33.85
CA ASP A 46 -15.29 -28.46 34.66
C ASP A 46 -14.83 -28.76 36.08
N LEU A 47 -13.58 -28.39 36.37
CA LEU A 47 -13.02 -28.37 37.72
C LEU A 47 -12.88 -26.90 38.18
N PRO A 48 -13.86 -26.37 38.94
CA PRO A 48 -13.86 -24.96 39.36
C PRO A 48 -12.58 -24.56 40.11
N GLU A 49 -12.05 -25.48 40.93
CA GLU A 49 -10.84 -25.26 41.73
C GLU A 49 -9.55 -25.10 40.92
N LEU A 50 -9.50 -25.63 39.69
CA LEU A 50 -8.33 -25.47 38.79
C LEU A 50 -8.47 -24.25 37.89
N LYS A 51 -9.71 -23.88 37.53
CA LYS A 51 -9.98 -22.71 36.69
C LYS A 51 -9.63 -21.39 37.40
N GLU A 52 -9.80 -21.35 38.71
CA GLU A 52 -9.42 -20.21 39.56
C GLU A 52 -7.91 -20.14 39.85
N LYS A 53 -7.19 -21.25 39.64
CA LYS A 53 -5.74 -21.36 39.85
C LYS A 53 -5.02 -21.31 38.50
N GLU A 54 -5.09 -20.15 37.85
CA GLU A 54 -4.21 -19.87 36.73
C GLU A 54 -2.75 -19.83 37.22
N SER A 55 -1.82 -20.33 36.40
CA SER A 55 -0.41 -20.44 36.79
C SER A 55 0.16 -19.07 37.10
N PHE A 56 0.49 -18.82 38.38
CA PHE A 56 1.07 -17.54 38.81
C PHE A 56 2.47 -17.28 38.23
N ILE A 57 3.19 -18.34 37.86
CA ILE A 57 4.53 -18.28 37.25
C ILE A 57 4.54 -19.25 36.07
N ILE A 58 4.96 -18.73 34.90
CA ILE A 58 5.11 -19.50 33.67
C ILE A 58 6.61 -19.56 33.36
N GLU A 59 7.18 -20.76 33.39
CA GLU A 59 8.57 -20.97 33.01
C GLU A 59 8.67 -21.10 31.48
N GLU A 60 9.07 -20.03 30.82
CA GLU A 60 9.36 -20.06 29.39
C GLU A 60 10.83 -20.41 29.13
N ARG A 61 11.07 -21.33 28.20
CA ARG A 61 12.42 -21.73 27.77
C ARG A 61 13.00 -20.81 26.69
N SER A 62 12.16 -19.96 26.10
CA SER A 62 12.54 -19.02 25.05
C SER A 62 12.97 -17.68 25.64
N PHE A 63 14.05 -17.11 25.08
CA PHE A 63 14.46 -15.75 25.39
C PHE A 63 13.74 -14.69 24.53
N LEU A 64 12.95 -15.11 23.54
CA LEU A 64 12.20 -14.22 22.64
C LEU A 64 11.30 -13.19 23.37
N PRO A 65 10.60 -13.52 24.47
CA PRO A 65 9.81 -12.53 25.21
C PRO A 65 10.68 -11.64 26.12
N CYS A 66 11.90 -12.07 26.43
CA CYS A 66 12.80 -11.38 27.35
C CYS A 66 13.65 -10.32 26.64
N GLU A 67 13.96 -10.51 25.36
CA GLU A 67 14.81 -9.62 24.57
C GLU A 67 14.22 -9.36 23.17
N ASP A 68 14.25 -8.11 22.73
CA ASP A 68 13.79 -7.68 21.41
C ASP A 68 14.80 -8.05 20.31
N PHE A 69 14.83 -9.33 19.94
CA PHE A 69 15.74 -9.82 18.91
C PHE A 69 15.38 -9.29 17.52
N LEU A 70 16.41 -8.85 16.80
CA LEU A 70 16.31 -8.55 15.37
C LEU A 70 16.27 -9.83 14.53
N PHE A 71 15.71 -9.73 13.33
CA PHE A 71 15.72 -10.78 12.33
C PHE A 71 17.16 -11.16 11.95
N GLY A 72 17.54 -12.41 12.22
CA GLY A 72 18.94 -12.86 12.11
C GLY A 72 19.49 -12.99 10.69
N ARG A 73 18.64 -13.09 9.65
CA ARG A 73 19.13 -13.13 8.26
C ARG A 73 19.27 -11.70 7.75
N MET A 74 20.52 -11.25 7.64
CA MET A 74 20.90 -9.93 7.17
C MET A 74 21.78 -10.02 5.92
N SER A 75 21.55 -9.11 4.99
CA SER A 75 22.40 -8.87 3.83
C SER A 75 22.70 -7.37 3.78
N PHE A 76 23.83 -7.01 3.19
CA PHE A 76 24.29 -5.63 3.13
C PHE A 76 24.83 -5.32 1.74
N LYS A 77 24.76 -4.04 1.36
CA LYS A 77 25.35 -3.50 0.12
C LYS A 77 24.84 -4.17 -1.16
N GLY A 78 23.58 -4.62 -1.17
CA GLY A 78 22.93 -5.19 -2.35
C GLY A 78 23.37 -6.61 -2.70
N PHE A 79 24.01 -7.34 -1.77
CA PHE A 79 24.46 -8.72 -2.02
C PHE A 79 23.28 -9.67 -2.24
N ASN A 80 22.17 -9.40 -1.56
CA ASN A 80 20.88 -10.02 -1.83
C ASN A 80 19.73 -9.04 -1.51
N PRO A 81 19.15 -8.37 -2.52
CA PRO A 81 18.10 -7.39 -2.30
C PRO A 81 16.79 -7.99 -1.77
N GLU A 82 16.54 -9.29 -1.92
CA GLU A 82 15.37 -9.94 -1.33
C GLU A 82 15.53 -10.07 0.19
N ILE A 83 16.73 -10.41 0.66
CA ILE A 83 17.03 -10.52 2.09
C ILE A 83 17.05 -9.13 2.74
N GLU A 84 17.55 -8.11 2.05
CA GLU A 84 17.51 -6.72 2.55
C GLU A 84 16.06 -6.24 2.73
N LYS A 85 15.18 -6.50 1.76
CA LYS A 85 13.74 -6.19 1.89
C LYS A 85 13.09 -6.95 3.04
N LEU A 86 13.39 -8.25 3.19
CA LEU A 86 12.90 -9.07 4.31
C LEU A 86 13.39 -8.54 5.66
N MET A 87 14.66 -8.16 5.76
CA MET A 87 15.26 -7.58 6.96
C MET A 87 14.52 -6.30 7.36
N VAL A 88 14.26 -5.41 6.41
CA VAL A 88 13.51 -4.17 6.67
C VAL A 88 12.08 -4.47 7.12
N GLN A 89 11.36 -5.35 6.42
CA GLN A 89 9.96 -5.67 6.74
C GLN A 89 9.77 -6.38 8.09
N MET A 90 10.72 -7.22 8.49
CA MET A 90 10.60 -7.98 9.74
C MET A 90 11.08 -7.17 10.95
N ASN A 91 12.09 -6.31 10.77
CA ASN A 91 12.59 -5.45 11.85
C ASN A 91 11.76 -4.16 12.03
N SER A 92 11.08 -3.68 10.98
CA SER A 92 10.18 -2.51 11.09
C SER A 92 8.95 -2.78 11.94
N LYS A 93 8.53 -4.04 12.05
CA LYS A 93 7.42 -4.45 12.94
C LYS A 93 7.80 -4.40 14.42
N THR A 94 9.09 -4.47 14.72
CA THR A 94 9.62 -4.49 16.09
C THR A 94 10.11 -3.10 16.53
N LYS A 95 10.42 -2.23 15.58
CA LYS A 95 10.83 -0.85 15.82
C LYS A 95 9.85 0.09 15.13
N ASP A 96 8.87 0.58 15.90
CA ASP A 96 8.03 1.70 15.49
C ASP A 96 8.81 3.01 15.29
N GLU A 97 10.11 3.04 15.62
CA GLU A 97 10.90 4.26 15.55
C GLU A 97 12.29 3.95 14.95
N GLU A 98 12.68 4.82 14.01
CA GLU A 98 14.06 4.99 13.53
C GLU A 98 14.59 3.97 12.51
N VAL A 99 14.11 4.01 11.27
CA VAL A 99 15.02 3.94 10.11
C VAL A 99 14.61 4.96 9.06
N VAL A 100 15.27 6.10 9.20
CA VAL A 100 15.89 6.93 8.17
C VAL A 100 15.02 7.31 6.97
N ASP A 101 14.76 8.61 6.97
CA ASP A 101 14.41 9.48 5.87
C ASP A 101 15.39 9.39 4.67
N GLU A 102 15.70 8.20 4.15
CA GLU A 102 16.42 8.02 2.87
C GLU A 102 15.51 8.30 1.67
N GLY A 103 14.20 8.48 1.92
CA GLY A 103 13.17 8.71 0.92
C GLY A 103 12.81 10.18 0.68
N LYS A 104 13.12 11.11 1.59
CA LYS A 104 13.12 12.53 1.25
C LYS A 104 14.43 12.84 0.55
N MET A 105 14.50 12.47 -0.74
CA MET A 105 15.36 13.21 -1.65
C MET A 105 15.12 14.69 -1.39
N GLU A 106 16.18 15.45 -1.13
CA GLU A 106 16.11 16.90 -1.10
C GLU A 106 15.59 17.33 -2.48
N VAL A 107 14.30 17.62 -2.57
CA VAL A 107 13.71 18.10 -3.81
C VAL A 107 14.08 19.56 -3.90
N ASP A 108 14.99 19.89 -4.82
CA ASP A 108 15.47 21.26 -5.05
C ASP A 108 14.34 22.26 -5.38
N VAL A 109 13.15 21.76 -5.73
CA VAL A 109 11.99 22.55 -6.13
C VAL A 109 10.75 22.07 -5.37
N THR A 110 10.08 22.98 -4.68
CA THR A 110 8.81 22.68 -4.02
C THR A 110 7.69 22.43 -5.04
N ASP A 111 6.71 21.59 -4.70
CA ASP A 111 5.57 21.28 -5.59
C ASP A 111 4.81 22.55 -6.02
N GLU A 112 4.77 23.55 -5.13
CA GLU A 112 4.20 24.88 -5.41
C GLU A 112 4.98 25.62 -6.51
N GLU A 113 6.32 25.64 -6.44
CA GLU A 113 7.15 26.27 -7.47
C GLU A 113 7.08 25.50 -8.80
N MET A 114 7.01 24.16 -8.75
CA MET A 114 6.82 23.33 -9.94
C MET A 114 5.49 23.67 -10.64
N ALA A 115 4.38 23.78 -9.88
CA ALA A 115 3.08 24.15 -10.42
C ALA A 115 3.10 25.52 -11.13
N LEU A 116 3.69 26.54 -10.50
CA LEU A 116 3.81 27.88 -11.07
C LEU A 116 4.61 27.89 -12.39
N ARG A 117 5.68 27.10 -12.48
CA ARG A 117 6.45 26.98 -13.73
C ARG A 117 5.70 26.22 -14.81
N TYR A 118 4.96 25.18 -14.43
CA TYR A 118 4.12 24.41 -15.37
C TYR A 118 3.01 25.29 -15.97
N GLU A 119 2.34 26.13 -15.19
CA GLU A 119 1.29 27.04 -15.69
C GLU A 119 1.80 27.98 -16.79
N SER A 120 2.98 28.58 -16.56
CA SER A 120 3.63 29.49 -17.52
C SER A 120 4.10 28.76 -18.78
N LEU A 121 4.74 27.61 -18.61
CA LEU A 121 5.32 26.85 -19.72
C LEU A 121 4.23 26.21 -20.60
N VAL A 122 3.21 25.57 -20.01
CA VAL A 122 2.12 24.92 -20.73
C VAL A 122 1.33 25.94 -21.55
N SER A 123 1.09 27.13 -21.01
CA SER A 123 0.45 28.24 -21.76
C SER A 123 1.24 28.64 -23.02
N SER A 124 2.57 28.61 -22.95
CA SER A 124 3.43 28.96 -24.10
C SER A 124 3.54 27.83 -25.14
N ILE A 125 3.52 26.57 -24.68
CA ILE A 125 3.61 25.37 -25.53
C ILE A 125 2.29 25.13 -26.25
N GLN A 126 1.15 25.28 -25.54
CA GLN A 126 -0.18 25.11 -26.12
C GLN A 126 -0.40 26.05 -27.31
N LYS A 127 0.14 27.29 -27.26
CA LYS A 127 0.09 28.23 -28.38
C LYS A 127 0.90 27.79 -29.61
N LYS A 128 2.00 27.05 -29.43
CA LYS A 128 2.84 26.56 -30.55
C LYS A 128 2.20 25.40 -31.31
N PHE A 129 1.33 24.64 -30.65
CA PHE A 129 0.67 23.46 -31.22
C PHE A 129 -0.84 23.66 -31.47
N ALA A 130 -1.39 24.85 -31.17
CA ALA A 130 -2.78 25.18 -31.46
C ALA A 130 -3.05 25.25 -32.97
N LYS A 131 -4.19 24.69 -33.40
CA LYS A 131 -4.64 24.78 -34.79
C LYS A 131 -5.10 26.22 -35.08
N LYS A 132 -4.96 26.70 -36.32
CA LYS A 132 -5.27 28.09 -36.73
C LYS A 132 -6.67 28.58 -36.35
N ARG A 133 -7.64 27.70 -36.12
CA ARG A 133 -8.99 28.05 -35.67
C ARG A 133 -9.05 28.43 -34.18
N ASP A 134 -8.21 27.81 -33.35
CA ASP A 134 -8.25 27.95 -31.88
C ASP A 134 -7.32 29.07 -31.38
N GLN A 135 -6.44 29.57 -32.26
CA GLN A 135 -5.48 30.63 -31.95
C GLN A 135 -6.15 31.98 -31.64
N LYS A 136 -7.30 32.29 -32.24
CA LYS A 136 -8.05 33.53 -31.97
C LYS A 136 -8.64 33.58 -30.55
N VAL A 137 -9.08 32.44 -30.03
CA VAL A 137 -9.73 32.36 -28.71
C VAL A 137 -8.72 32.61 -27.58
N LEU A 138 -7.47 32.14 -27.76
CA LEU A 138 -6.39 32.31 -26.77
C LEU A 138 -5.79 33.73 -26.74
N GLU A 139 -5.98 34.55 -27.77
CA GLU A 139 -5.52 35.95 -27.80
C GLU A 139 -6.46 36.90 -27.05
N ASP A 140 -7.76 36.60 -27.01
CA ASP A 140 -8.76 37.45 -26.35
C ASP A 140 -8.69 37.38 -24.81
N ASP A 141 -8.27 36.25 -24.24
CA ASP A 141 -8.15 36.07 -22.78
C ASP A 141 -6.97 36.85 -22.16
N GLN A 142 -5.90 37.10 -22.91
CA GLN A 142 -4.71 37.81 -22.39
C GLN A 142 -4.82 39.33 -22.50
N ASN A 143 -5.71 39.84 -23.36
CA ASN A 143 -5.87 41.28 -23.60
C ASN A 143 -6.58 42.04 -22.48
N ARG A 144 -7.06 41.36 -21.43
CA ARG A 144 -7.73 42.01 -20.30
C ARG A 144 -6.80 42.52 -19.21
N ASN A 145 -5.51 42.15 -19.17
CA ASN A 145 -4.71 42.40 -17.96
C ASN A 145 -3.34 43.09 -18.06
N ILE A 146 -2.75 43.39 -19.23
CA ILE A 146 -1.44 44.08 -19.24
C ILE A 146 -1.31 45.04 -20.43
N LYS A 147 -1.58 46.34 -20.20
CA LYS A 147 -1.06 47.42 -21.06
C LYS A 147 0.40 47.71 -20.65
N THR A 148 1.35 46.95 -21.18
CA THR A 148 2.78 47.33 -21.10
C THR A 148 3.20 47.97 -22.41
N THR A 149 3.69 49.20 -22.31
CA THR A 149 4.28 49.97 -23.39
C THR A 149 5.46 49.21 -24.00
N LYS A 150 5.41 48.92 -25.30
CA LYS A 150 6.43 48.16 -26.04
C LYS A 150 7.76 48.93 -26.06
N ILE A 151 8.70 48.56 -25.20
CA ILE A 151 10.10 49.01 -25.31
C ILE A 151 10.80 48.11 -26.34
N LYS A 152 11.38 48.73 -27.38
CA LYS A 152 12.15 48.02 -28.41
C LYS A 152 13.46 47.52 -27.78
N LYS A 153 13.59 46.21 -27.61
CA LYS A 153 14.85 45.57 -27.18
C LYS A 153 15.78 45.47 -28.39
N ALA A 154 16.89 46.20 -28.36
CA ALA A 154 18.00 46.05 -29.30
C ALA A 154 19.10 45.18 -28.68
N PHE A 155 19.87 44.48 -29.52
CA PHE A 155 20.97 43.64 -29.10
C PHE A 155 22.14 44.51 -28.61
N LEU A 156 22.42 44.48 -27.30
CA LEU A 156 23.68 45.02 -26.76
C LEU A 156 24.76 43.94 -26.87
N LYS A 157 25.87 44.28 -27.53
CA LYS A 157 27.06 43.43 -27.51
C LYS A 157 27.74 43.49 -26.13
N PRO A 158 28.24 42.36 -25.61
CA PRO A 158 29.08 42.34 -24.41
C PRO A 158 30.35 43.18 -24.61
N GLN A 159 30.82 43.84 -23.56
CA GLN A 159 32.15 44.45 -23.57
C GLN A 159 33.20 43.41 -23.17
N ASP A 160 34.36 43.48 -23.83
CA ASP A 160 35.55 42.68 -23.54
C ASP A 160 36.18 43.03 -22.18
#